data_AF-A0A8S3I075-F1
#
_entry.id   AF-A0A8S3I075-F1
#
_cell.length_a   1.000
_cell.length_b   1.000
_cell.length_c   1.000
_cell.angle_alpha   90.00
_cell.angle_beta   90.00
_cell.angle_gamma   90.00
#
_symmetry.space_group_name_H-M   'P 1'
#
loop_
_entity.id
_entity.type
_entity.pdbx_description
1 polymer ?
#
loop_
_entity_poly.entity_id
_entity_poly.type
_entity_poly.pdbx_seq_one_letter_code
_entity_poly.pdbx_strand_id
1 'polypeptide(L)'
;MYTLKHRQGKNHRPRIVVFVGSPLEVDPNEFTKLAKRLKKEKVSIDIVVFGEESSREKFEEFITVINGKENTNCHLICVPSGANLPDTIINTPIIQSEDGSGLPNGYAASAFAFGVNPEDDPELAM
;
A
#
# COMPACT_ATOMS: atom_id res chain seq x y z
N MET A 1 8.22 11.15 -8.16
CA MET A 1 9.23 10.97 -7.09
C MET A 1 9.63 12.25 -6.35
N TYR A 2 9.00 13.40 -6.63
CA TYR A 2 9.28 14.67 -5.92
C TYR A 2 8.70 14.70 -4.50
N THR A 3 7.54 14.10 -4.29
CA THR A 3 6.80 14.12 -3.02
C THR A 3 7.52 13.39 -1.88
N LEU A 4 8.19 12.27 -2.12
CA LEU A 4 8.89 11.50 -1.08
C LEU A 4 10.22 12.13 -0.64
N LYS A 5 10.76 13.09 -1.40
CA LYS A 5 12.04 13.76 -1.10
C LYS A 5 11.89 14.97 -0.18
N HIS A 6 10.71 15.58 -0.12
CA HIS A 6 10.41 16.76 0.68
C HIS A 6 9.64 16.39 1.95
N ARG A 7 10.20 15.48 2.77
CA ARG A 7 9.62 15.07 4.06
C ARG A 7 10.53 15.50 5.22
N GLN A 8 9.91 15.93 6.32
CA GLN A 8 10.59 16.33 7.57
C GLN A 8 11.34 15.12 8.19
N GLY A 9 10.71 13.93 8.22
CA GLY A 9 11.31 12.70 8.74
C GLY A 9 12.07 11.92 7.66
N LYS A 10 13.41 11.99 7.64
CA LYS A 10 14.26 11.24 6.69
C LYS A 10 14.44 9.76 7.04
N ASN A 11 14.09 9.36 8.27
CA ASN A 11 14.32 8.01 8.80
C ASN A 11 13.21 7.00 8.45
N HIS A 12 12.05 7.44 7.96
CA HIS A 12 10.98 6.51 7.59
C HIS A 12 11.27 5.82 6.26
N ARG A 13 10.92 4.55 6.11
CA ARG A 13 11.01 3.89 4.80
C ARG A 13 9.94 4.47 3.86
N PRO A 14 10.29 4.95 2.65
CA PRO A 14 9.31 5.47 1.71
C PRO A 14 8.40 4.33 1.21
N ARG A 15 7.10 4.46 1.44
CA ARG A 15 6.07 3.51 1.02
C ARG A 15 5.01 4.22 0.18
N ILE A 16 4.55 3.59 -0.88
CA ILE A 16 3.47 4.08 -1.75
C ILE A 16 2.36 3.04 -1.76
N VAL A 17 1.13 3.45 -1.44
CA VAL A 17 -0.06 2.59 -1.60
C VAL A 17 -0.88 3.14 -2.76
N VAL A 18 -1.14 2.31 -3.77
CA VAL A 18 -1.83 2.70 -5.01
C VAL A 18 -3.15 1.95 -5.11
N PHE A 19 -4.23 2.69 -5.30
CA PHE A 19 -5.56 2.16 -5.54
C PHE A 19 -5.90 2.25 -7.03
N VAL A 20 -6.20 1.12 -7.66
CA VAL A 20 -6.50 1.02 -9.09
C VAL A 20 -7.92 0.47 -9.27
N GLY A 21 -8.80 1.30 -9.80
CA GLY A 21 -10.21 0.96 -10.05
C GLY A 21 -10.61 0.93 -11.53
N SER A 22 -9.63 1.02 -12.43
CA SER A 22 -9.87 1.11 -13.88
C SER A 22 -8.78 0.36 -14.65
N PRO A 23 -9.06 -0.12 -15.87
CA PRO A 23 -8.05 -0.76 -16.71
C PRO A 23 -6.88 0.19 -16.99
N LEU A 24 -5.66 -0.36 -16.93
CA LEU A 24 -4.43 0.39 -17.17
C LEU A 24 -3.86 0.06 -18.55
N GLU A 25 -3.96 1.02 -19.47
CA GLU A 25 -3.29 1.01 -20.77
C GLU A 25 -1.92 1.69 -20.63
N VAL A 26 -0.92 0.91 -20.21
CA VAL A 26 0.46 1.36 -20.09
C VAL A 26 1.37 0.43 -20.85
N ASP A 27 2.35 1.00 -21.53
CA ASP A 27 3.40 0.27 -22.22
C ASP A 27 4.22 -0.59 -21.25
N PRO A 28 4.37 -1.91 -21.50
CA PRO A 28 5.09 -2.81 -20.58
C PRO A 28 6.54 -2.36 -20.39
N ASN A 29 7.16 -1.80 -21.43
CA ASN A 29 8.52 -1.27 -21.39
C ASN A 29 8.68 -0.11 -20.39
N GLU A 30 7.71 0.79 -20.33
CA GLU A 30 7.72 1.90 -19.38
C GLU A 30 7.43 1.41 -17.96
N PHE A 31 6.50 0.46 -17.83
CA PHE A 31 6.14 -0.16 -16.57
C PHE A 31 7.34 -0.85 -15.91
N THR A 32 8.13 -1.62 -16.68
CA THR A 32 9.36 -2.25 -16.18
C THR A 32 10.45 -1.22 -15.85
N LYS A 33 10.59 -0.14 -16.62
CA LYS A 33 11.55 0.95 -16.30
C LYS A 33 11.20 1.61 -14.97
N LEU A 34 9.91 1.84 -14.73
CA LEU A 34 9.40 2.44 -13.50
C LEU A 34 9.69 1.52 -12.29
N ALA A 35 9.40 0.21 -12.42
CA ALA A 35 9.72 -0.80 -11.41
C ALA A 35 11.22 -0.78 -11.01
N LYS A 36 12.12 -0.76 -12.00
CA LYS A 36 13.57 -0.70 -11.76
C LYS A 36 14.00 0.59 -11.06
N ARG A 37 13.38 1.72 -11.39
CA ARG A 37 13.68 3.02 -10.77
C ARG A 37 13.27 3.05 -9.30
N LEU A 38 12.07 2.53 -9.00
CA LEU A 38 11.54 2.43 -7.62
C LEU A 38 12.41 1.53 -6.75
N LYS A 39 12.87 0.41 -7.30
CA LYS A 39 13.83 -0.49 -6.66
C LYS A 39 15.14 0.20 -6.29
N LYS A 40 15.71 1.00 -7.20
CA LYS A 40 16.96 1.74 -6.95
C LYS A 40 16.82 2.77 -5.82
N GLU A 41 15.65 3.38 -5.69
CA GLU A 41 15.35 4.35 -4.63
C GLU A 41 14.81 3.68 -3.35
N LYS A 42 14.78 2.34 -3.27
CA LYS A 42 14.33 1.53 -2.11
C LYS A 42 12.94 1.95 -1.60
N VAL A 43 12.02 2.14 -2.54
CA VAL A 43 10.63 2.49 -2.25
C VAL A 43 9.77 1.23 -2.21
N SER A 44 9.04 1.01 -1.11
CA SER A 44 8.03 -0.05 -0.99
C SER A 44 6.73 0.37 -1.68
N ILE A 45 6.06 -0.55 -2.38
CA ILE A 45 4.82 -0.25 -3.10
C ILE A 45 3.77 -1.31 -2.84
N ASP A 46 2.58 -0.89 -2.45
CA ASP A 46 1.43 -1.78 -2.37
C ASP A 46 0.39 -1.35 -3.39
N ILE A 47 -0.12 -2.33 -4.13
CA ILE A 47 -1.09 -2.09 -5.20
C ILE A 47 -2.38 -2.80 -4.81
N VAL A 48 -3.46 -2.03 -4.73
CA VAL A 48 -4.81 -2.51 -4.47
C VAL A 48 -5.63 -2.32 -5.74
N VAL A 49 -5.89 -3.42 -6.44
CA VAL A 49 -6.74 -3.46 -7.63
C VAL A 49 -8.14 -3.87 -7.19
N PHE A 50 -9.16 -3.10 -7.57
CA PHE A 50 -10.55 -3.40 -7.27
C PHE A 50 -11.43 -3.21 -8.51
N GLY A 51 -12.46 -4.06 -8.64
CA GLY A 51 -13.47 -3.94 -9.70
C GLY A 51 -13.15 -4.65 -11.01
N GLU A 52 -11.89 -4.99 -11.30
CA GLU A 52 -11.53 -5.78 -12.49
C GLU A 52 -10.23 -6.58 -12.34
N GLU A 53 -10.23 -7.84 -12.79
CA GLU A 53 -9.09 -8.77 -12.67
C GLU A 53 -8.18 -8.79 -13.90
N SER A 54 -8.63 -8.26 -15.05
CA SER A 54 -7.93 -8.29 -16.34
C SER A 54 -6.54 -7.63 -16.31
N SER A 55 -6.31 -6.70 -15.38
CA SER A 55 -5.01 -6.00 -15.26
C SER A 55 -4.06 -6.65 -14.25
N ARG A 56 -4.49 -7.72 -13.55
CA ARG A 56 -3.74 -8.39 -12.48
C ARG A 56 -2.36 -8.87 -12.94
N GLU A 57 -2.29 -9.55 -14.09
CA GLU A 57 -1.06 -10.16 -14.61
C GLU A 57 0.06 -9.13 -14.79
N LYS A 58 -0.26 -7.93 -15.29
CA LYS A 58 0.70 -6.83 -15.45
C LYS A 58 1.27 -6.38 -14.11
N PHE A 59 0.41 -6.26 -13.09
CA PHE A 59 0.82 -5.85 -11.75
C PHE A 59 1.60 -6.94 -11.01
N GLU A 60 1.29 -8.22 -11.24
CA GLU A 60 2.06 -9.36 -10.71
C GLU A 60 3.49 -9.36 -11.25
N GLU A 61 3.67 -9.15 -12.56
CA GLU A 61 5.00 -9.03 -13.15
C GLU A 61 5.77 -7.83 -12.56
N PHE A 62 5.09 -6.70 -12.38
CA PHE A 62 5.68 -5.48 -11.80
C PHE A 62 6.16 -5.68 -10.36
N ILE A 63 5.33 -6.30 -9.50
CA ILE A 63 5.70 -6.59 -8.12
C ILE A 63 6.84 -7.60 -8.08
N THR A 64 6.84 -8.59 -8.97
CA THR A 64 7.94 -9.57 -9.10
C THR A 64 9.27 -8.88 -9.44
N VAL A 65 9.27 -7.91 -10.36
CA VAL A 65 10.46 -7.14 -10.74
C VAL A 65 10.98 -6.29 -9.57
N ILE A 66 10.08 -5.64 -8.82
CA ILE A 66 10.44 -4.82 -7.65
C ILE A 66 11.03 -5.70 -6.55
N ASN A 67 10.28 -6.71 -6.09
CA ASN A 67 10.66 -7.56 -4.97
C ASN A 67 11.98 -8.26 -5.24
N GLY A 68 12.14 -8.85 -6.43
CA GLY A 68 13.35 -9.55 -6.88
C GLY A 68 14.10 -10.27 -5.76
N LYS A 69 15.41 -10.01 -5.61
CA LYS A 69 16.26 -10.60 -4.55
C LYS A 69 16.27 -9.83 -3.22
N GLU A 70 15.79 -8.58 -3.21
CA GLU A 70 15.95 -7.68 -2.05
C GLU A 70 14.74 -7.72 -1.11
N ASN A 71 13.70 -8.51 -1.45
CA ASN A 71 12.43 -8.63 -0.71
C ASN A 71 11.96 -7.26 -0.19
N THR A 72 11.78 -6.33 -1.14
CA THR A 72 11.17 -5.03 -0.82
C THR A 72 9.72 -5.31 -0.48
N ASN A 73 9.26 -5.00 0.72
CA ASN A 73 7.92 -5.32 1.22
C ASN A 73 6.81 -4.68 0.36
N CYS A 74 6.50 -5.28 -0.78
CA CYS A 74 5.55 -4.80 -1.77
C CYS A 74 4.51 -5.89 -2.02
N HIS A 75 3.25 -5.50 -1.96
CA HIS A 75 2.13 -6.43 -2.01
C HIS A 75 1.17 -6.07 -3.14
N LEU A 76 0.61 -7.10 -3.78
CA LEU A 76 -0.51 -6.96 -4.70
C LEU A 76 -1.76 -7.53 -4.03
N ILE A 77 -2.81 -6.72 -3.98
CA ILE A 77 -4.13 -7.13 -3.49
C ILE A 77 -5.12 -6.93 -4.62
N CYS A 78 -5.81 -8.00 -4.98
CA CYS A 78 -6.92 -7.96 -5.92
C CYS A 78 -8.21 -8.17 -5.13
N VAL A 79 -9.05 -7.14 -5.11
CA VAL A 79 -10.37 -7.17 -4.46
C VAL A 79 -11.40 -7.56 -5.52
N PRO A 80 -12.09 -8.70 -5.35
CA PRO A 80 -13.10 -9.14 -6.29
C PRO A 80 -14.31 -8.20 -6.30
N SER A 81 -14.98 -8.10 -7.44
CA SER A 81 -16.17 -7.26 -7.60
C SER A 81 -17.28 -7.72 -6.67
N GLY A 82 -17.81 -6.80 -5.86
CA GLY A 82 -18.86 -7.09 -4.87
C GLY A 82 -18.36 -7.39 -3.45
N ALA A 83 -17.04 -7.50 -3.23
CA ALA A 83 -16.49 -7.57 -1.88
C ALA A 83 -16.35 -6.19 -1.23
N ASN A 84 -16.45 -6.15 0.10
CA ASN A 84 -16.16 -4.95 0.88
C ASN A 84 -14.66 -4.64 0.81
N LEU A 85 -14.32 -3.56 0.11
CA LEU A 85 -12.96 -3.02 0.03
C LEU A 85 -12.30 -2.81 1.42
N PRO A 86 -12.94 -2.16 2.42
CA PRO A 86 -12.29 -1.89 3.70
C PRO A 86 -11.96 -3.17 4.48
N ASP A 87 -12.90 -4.12 4.57
CA ASP A 87 -12.68 -5.40 5.25
C ASP A 87 -11.54 -6.19 4.61
N THR A 88 -11.48 -6.17 3.27
CA THR A 88 -10.43 -6.86 2.52
C THR A 88 -9.07 -6.27 2.88
N ILE A 89 -8.91 -4.94 2.86
CA ILE A 89 -7.61 -4.28 3.10
C ILE A 89 -7.16 -4.42 4.56
N ILE A 90 -8.06 -4.40 5.54
CA ILE A 90 -7.72 -4.57 6.97
C ILE A 90 -7.02 -5.91 7.22
N ASN A 91 -7.39 -6.95 6.48
CA ASN A 91 -6.79 -8.28 6.59
C ASN A 91 -5.51 -8.45 5.75
N THR A 92 -4.97 -7.38 5.16
CA THR A 92 -3.78 -7.45 4.31
C THR A 92 -2.51 -6.98 5.02
N PRO A 93 -1.34 -7.43 4.55
CA PRO A 93 -0.04 -6.93 5.02
C PRO A 93 0.21 -5.44 4.72
N ILE A 94 -0.71 -4.74 4.04
CA ILE A 94 -0.68 -3.28 3.96
C ILE A 94 -0.84 -2.68 5.35
N ILE A 95 -1.85 -3.16 6.08
CA ILE A 95 -2.24 -2.63 7.39
C ILE A 95 -1.62 -3.45 8.52
N GLN A 96 -1.47 -4.76 8.34
CA GLN A 96 -0.91 -5.68 9.34
C GLN A 96 0.63 -5.67 9.40
N SER A 97 1.26 -4.50 9.36
CA SER A 97 2.71 -4.27 9.24
C SER A 97 3.61 -5.37 9.84
N GLU A 98 4.63 -5.75 9.07
CA GLU A 98 5.59 -6.87 9.22
C GLU A 98 6.34 -7.00 10.57
N ASP A 99 6.16 -6.05 11.49
CA ASP A 99 6.70 -6.07 12.86
C ASP A 99 5.77 -6.77 13.87
N GLY A 100 4.69 -7.43 13.40
CA GLY A 100 3.64 -7.97 14.29
C GLY A 100 2.86 -6.87 15.02
N SER A 101 3.08 -5.61 14.64
CA SER A 101 2.32 -4.43 15.03
C SER A 101 1.26 -4.11 13.98
N GLY A 102 0.63 -5.15 13.42
CA GLY A 102 -0.71 -5.00 12.87
C GLY A 102 -1.60 -4.38 13.94
N LEU A 103 -2.59 -3.59 13.51
CA LEU A 103 -3.61 -2.94 14.34
C LEU A 103 -3.78 -3.70 15.66
N PRO A 104 -3.60 -3.06 16.83
CA PRO A 104 -3.78 -3.75 18.10
C PRO A 104 -5.12 -4.46 18.05
N ASN A 105 -5.13 -5.68 18.56
CA ASN A 105 -6.11 -6.77 18.41
C ASN A 105 -7.58 -6.45 18.80
N GLY A 106 -8.03 -5.19 18.72
CA GLY A 106 -9.38 -4.68 18.97
C GLY A 106 -9.99 -3.85 17.83
N TYR A 107 -9.29 -3.62 16.71
CA TYR A 107 -9.85 -2.88 15.57
C TYR A 107 -10.79 -3.67 14.65
N ALA A 108 -10.91 -4.99 14.84
CA ALA A 108 -11.87 -5.80 14.07
C ALA A 108 -13.33 -5.65 14.55
N ALA A 109 -13.60 -4.90 15.62
CA ALA A 109 -14.93 -4.83 16.25
C ALA A 109 -15.52 -3.42 16.38
N SER A 110 -14.86 -2.37 15.91
CA SER A 110 -15.37 -1.01 16.13
C SER A 110 -15.31 -0.16 14.87
N ALA A 111 -16.49 0.27 14.43
CA ALA A 111 -16.76 1.20 13.34
C ALA A 111 -16.26 2.63 13.64
N PHE A 112 -14.99 2.77 14.02
CA PHE A 112 -14.31 4.05 14.24
C PHE A 112 -13.07 4.11 13.34
N ALA A 113 -13.31 4.45 12.08
CA ALA A 113 -12.32 4.46 11.01
C ALA A 113 -11.41 5.70 10.98
N PHE A 114 -11.25 6.45 12.07
CA PHE A 114 -10.29 7.55 12.17
C PHE A 114 -9.89 7.72 13.64
N GLY A 115 -8.64 7.38 13.96
CA GLY A 115 -8.07 7.45 15.30
C GLY A 115 -7.97 8.88 15.82
N VAL A 116 -9.07 9.43 16.33
CA VAL A 116 -9.07 10.54 17.27
C VAL A 116 -9.41 9.95 18.62
N ASN A 117 -8.37 9.49 19.34
CA ASN A 117 -8.49 9.19 20.76
C ASN A 117 -8.30 10.53 21.52
N PRO A 118 -9.34 11.09 22.15
CA PRO A 118 -9.26 12.35 22.90
C PRO A 118 -8.41 12.28 24.18
N GLU A 119 -7.87 11.09 24.51
CA GLU A 119 -6.99 10.88 25.66
C GLU A 119 -5.49 11.00 25.32
N ASP A 120 -5.12 10.97 24.03
CA ASP A 120 -3.71 11.04 23.58
C ASP A 120 -3.28 12.45 23.11
N ASP A 121 -4.20 13.42 23.05
CA ASP A 121 -3.91 14.79 22.60
C ASP A 121 -4.53 15.87 23.53
N PRO A 122 -3.85 16.23 24.63
CA PRO A 122 -4.31 17.28 25.55
C PRO A 122 -4.20 18.71 25.00
N GLU A 123 -3.77 18.91 23.74
CA GLU A 123 -3.85 20.24 23.09
C GLU A 123 -5.17 20.49 22.37
N LEU A 124 -6.01 19.48 22.12
CA LEU A 124 -7.33 19.66 21.49
C LEU A 124 -8.49 19.82 22.50
N ALA A 125 -8.21 19.70 23.80
CA ALA A 125 -9.21 19.78 24.87
C ALA A 125 -9.42 21.21 25.43
N MET A 126 -8.88 22.24 24.78
CA MET A 126 -9.19 23.66 25.08
C MET A 126 -10.13 24.27 24.06
#